data_AF-A0A2V5U5Y1-F1
#
_entry.id   AF-A0A2V5U5Y1-F1
#
_cell.length_a   1.000
_cell.length_b   1.000
_cell.length_c   1.000
_cell.angle_alpha   90.00
_cell.angle_beta   90.00
_cell.angle_gamma   90.00
#
_symmetry.space_group_name_H-M   'P 1'
#
loop_
_entity.id
_entity.type
_entity.pdbx_description
1 polymer ?
#
loop_
_entity_poly.entity_id
_entity_poly.type
_entity_poly.pdbx_seq_one_letter_code
_entity_poly.pdbx_strand_id
1 'polypeptide(L)'
;MRVGAWAVELYEPELLAGADVRTMISYGGKPRPVINLCSYNYLGLANHPEVLVAAHEALRTHGLGACGSPMLSGMTDLHRELERRVAKFLRRED
;
A
#
# COMPACT_ATOMS: atom_id res chain seq x y z
N MET A 1 15.12 34.94 -6.26
CA MET A 1 16.06 33.80 -6.44
C MET A 1 15.56 32.67 -5.55
N ARG A 2 14.90 31.64 -6.10
CA ARG A 2 14.29 30.53 -5.32
C ARG A 2 15.38 29.55 -4.87
N VAL A 3 16.09 29.90 -3.79
CA VAL A 3 16.98 28.97 -3.09
C VAL A 3 16.09 27.89 -2.46
N GLY A 4 16.16 26.64 -2.94
CA GLY A 4 15.47 25.49 -2.34
C GLY A 4 14.59 24.65 -3.27
N ALA A 5 14.21 25.15 -4.45
CA ALA A 5 13.33 24.39 -5.37
C ALA A 5 13.99 23.09 -5.88
N TRP A 6 15.30 23.13 -6.16
CA TRP A 6 16.06 21.96 -6.61
C TRP A 6 16.21 20.88 -5.53
N ALA A 7 16.21 21.26 -4.25
CA ALA A 7 16.35 20.31 -3.15
C ALA A 7 15.04 19.53 -2.96
N VAL A 8 13.90 20.21 -3.02
CA VAL A 8 12.58 19.55 -3.01
C VAL A 8 12.43 18.62 -4.21
N GLU A 9 12.80 19.07 -5.42
CA GLU A 9 12.75 18.23 -6.63
C GLU A 9 13.68 17.00 -6.59
N LEU A 10 14.78 17.06 -5.82
CA LEU A 10 15.70 15.94 -5.66
C LEU A 10 15.27 14.94 -4.57
N TYR A 11 14.78 15.45 -3.44
CA TYR A 11 14.44 14.61 -2.28
C TYR A 11 12.99 14.11 -2.28
N GLU A 12 12.09 14.79 -2.99
CA GLU A 12 10.65 14.47 -3.00
C GLU A 12 10.11 14.26 -4.43
N PRO A 13 10.63 13.28 -5.19
CA PRO A 13 10.04 12.95 -6.48
C PRO A 13 8.62 12.41 -6.29
N GLU A 14 7.66 13.00 -7.01
CA GLU A 14 6.27 12.56 -6.98
C GLU A 14 6.13 11.24 -7.76
N LEU A 15 5.50 10.23 -7.16
CA LEU A 15 5.21 8.97 -7.84
C LEU A 15 3.96 9.14 -8.71
N LEU A 16 4.09 8.90 -10.01
CA LEU A 16 3.02 9.08 -11.00
C LEU A 16 2.28 7.77 -11.34
N ALA A 17 2.72 6.65 -10.77
CA ALA A 17 2.15 5.32 -11.01
C ALA A 17 2.13 4.51 -9.70
N GLY A 18 1.66 3.26 -9.76
CA GLY A 18 1.75 2.36 -8.61
C GLY A 18 3.20 2.17 -8.13
N ALA A 19 3.36 1.79 -6.86
CA ALA A 19 4.64 1.45 -6.24
C ALA A 19 5.15 0.08 -6.74
N ASP A 20 5.46 0.02 -8.03
CA ASP A 20 6.02 -1.14 -8.72
C ASP A 20 7.55 -1.04 -8.85
N VAL A 21 8.19 -2.15 -9.19
CA VAL A 21 9.64 -2.24 -9.46
C VAL A 21 10.02 -1.30 -10.60
N ARG A 22 9.20 -1.22 -11.64
CA ARG A 22 9.34 -0.23 -12.72
C ARG A 22 8.22 0.77 -12.59
N THR A 23 8.56 2.01 -12.27
CA THR A 23 7.57 3.05 -12.02
C THR A 23 7.96 4.36 -12.70
N MET A 24 7.03 5.31 -12.66
CA MET A 24 7.18 6.64 -13.23
C MET A 24 7.23 7.64 -12.08
N ILE A 25 8.24 8.50 -12.09
CA ILE A 25 8.33 9.64 -11.16
C ILE A 25 8.26 10.96 -11.93
N SER A 26 7.80 12.01 -11.28
CA SER A 26 7.99 13.38 -11.72
C SER A 26 9.34 13.88 -11.24
N TYR A 27 10.21 14.28 -12.18
CA TYR A 27 11.51 14.87 -11.87
C TYR A 27 11.74 16.10 -12.74
N GLY A 28 11.88 17.28 -12.12
CA GLY A 28 11.91 18.57 -12.81
C GLY A 28 10.63 18.85 -13.62
N GLY A 29 9.47 18.42 -13.09
CA GLY A 29 8.15 18.56 -13.74
C GLY A 29 7.95 17.67 -14.97
N LYS A 30 8.82 16.68 -15.19
CA LYS A 30 8.74 15.76 -16.33
C LYS A 30 8.66 14.31 -15.87
N PRO A 31 7.83 13.47 -16.51
CA PRO A 31 7.76 12.05 -16.20
C PRO A 31 9.06 11.34 -16.60
N ARG A 32 9.60 10.52 -15.70
CA ARG A 32 10.79 9.70 -15.94
C ARG A 32 10.57 8.25 -15.50
N PRO A 33 10.88 7.27 -16.36
CA PRO A 33 10.87 5.86 -16.00
C PRO A 33 12.09 5.55 -15.13
N VAL A 34 11.87 4.86 -14.02
CA VAL A 34 12.91 4.47 -13.07
C VAL A 34 12.70 3.04 -12.58
N ILE A 35 13.77 2.47 -12.02
CA ILE A 35 13.68 1.25 -11.22
C ILE A 35 13.59 1.66 -9.75
N ASN A 36 12.52 1.27 -9.07
CA ASN A 36 12.30 1.60 -7.67
C ASN A 36 13.05 0.61 -6.76
N LEU A 37 14.22 1.02 -6.28
CA LEU A 37 15.05 0.26 -5.35
C LEU A 37 14.84 0.66 -3.88
N CYS A 38 13.94 1.60 -3.60
CA CYS A 38 13.64 2.08 -2.25
C CYS A 38 12.28 1.62 -1.73
N SER A 39 11.54 0.81 -2.49
CA SER A 39 10.24 0.28 -2.10
C SER A 39 10.34 -0.80 -1.01
N TYR A 40 9.39 -0.78 -0.07
CA TYR A 40 9.17 -1.86 0.91
C TYR A 40 8.22 -2.95 0.40
N ASN A 41 7.78 -2.86 -0.85
CA ASN A 41 6.99 -3.89 -1.51
C ASN A 41 7.89 -5.09 -1.92
N TYR A 42 8.57 -5.69 -0.95
CA TYR A 42 9.64 -6.69 -1.17
C TYR A 42 9.21 -7.89 -2.02
N LEU A 43 7.94 -8.29 -1.90
CA LEU A 43 7.38 -9.44 -2.61
C LEU A 43 6.49 -9.03 -3.80
N GLY A 44 6.37 -7.74 -4.10
CA GLY A 44 5.49 -7.25 -5.17
C GLY A 44 3.99 -7.38 -4.90
N LEU A 45 3.59 -7.75 -3.67
CA LEU A 45 2.20 -8.08 -3.35
C LEU A 45 1.23 -6.89 -3.43
N ALA A 46 1.71 -5.65 -3.28
CA ALA A 46 0.84 -4.47 -3.37
C ALA A 46 0.12 -4.34 -4.72
N ASN A 47 0.71 -4.88 -5.80
CA ASN A 47 0.16 -4.84 -7.16
C ASN A 47 -0.26 -6.23 -7.66
N HIS A 48 -0.22 -7.26 -6.80
CA HIS A 48 -0.52 -8.62 -7.22
C HIS A 48 -2.01 -8.75 -7.57
N PRO A 49 -2.38 -9.33 -8.73
CA PRO A 49 -3.77 -9.40 -9.20
C PRO A 49 -4.75 -9.98 -8.16
N GLU A 50 -4.35 -11.04 -7.47
CA GLU A 50 -5.19 -11.65 -6.43
C GLU A 50 -5.43 -10.74 -5.22
N VAL A 51 -4.44 -9.92 -4.85
CA VAL A 51 -4.57 -8.96 -3.72
C VAL A 51 -5.53 -7.84 -4.12
N LEU A 52 -5.42 -7.34 -5.35
CA LEU A 52 -6.32 -6.30 -5.87
C LEU A 52 -7.76 -6.82 -5.94
N VAL A 53 -7.98 -8.03 -6.45
CA VAL A 53 -9.31 -8.67 -6.50
C VAL A 53 -9.90 -8.83 -5.10
N ALA A 54 -9.12 -9.35 -4.14
CA ALA A 54 -9.58 -9.50 -2.77
C ALA A 54 -9.92 -8.15 -2.11
N ALA A 55 -9.12 -7.10 -2.37
CA ALA A 55 -9.38 -5.75 -1.85
C ALA A 55 -10.68 -5.16 -2.44
N HIS A 56 -10.90 -5.30 -3.75
CA HIS A 56 -12.14 -4.84 -4.39
C HIS A 56 -13.37 -5.55 -3.82
N GLU A 57 -13.30 -6.85 -3.61
CA GLU A 57 -14.39 -7.63 -3.04
C GLU A 57 -14.67 -7.25 -1.57
N ALA A 58 -13.61 -7.02 -0.77
CA ALA A 58 -13.75 -6.53 0.59
C ALA A 58 -14.45 -5.16 0.64
N LEU A 59 -14.08 -4.23 -0.24
CA LEU A 59 -14.75 -2.93 -0.35
C LEU A 59 -16.24 -3.06 -0.69
N ARG A 60 -16.59 -3.99 -1.58
CA ARG A 60 -17.99 -4.25 -1.99
C ARG A 60 -18.83 -4.82 -0.86
N THR A 61 -18.25 -5.68 -0.03
CA THR A 61 -18.96 -6.46 1.00
C THR A 61 -18.95 -5.79 2.38
N HIS A 62 -17.86 -5.10 2.73
CA HIS A 62 -17.63 -4.54 4.07
C HIS A 62 -17.51 -3.01 4.09
N GLY A 63 -17.49 -2.37 2.91
CA GLY A 63 -17.22 -0.94 2.80
C GLY A 63 -15.75 -0.58 3.04
N LEU A 64 -15.47 0.71 3.20
CA LEU A 64 -14.10 1.22 3.32
C LEU A 64 -13.48 1.01 4.70
N GLY A 65 -14.30 0.95 5.75
CA GLY A 65 -13.81 0.85 7.12
C GLY A 65 -14.93 0.57 8.12
N ALA A 66 -14.53 0.07 9.29
CA ALA A 66 -15.47 -0.38 10.32
C ALA A 66 -15.99 0.75 11.23
N CYS A 67 -15.41 1.96 11.17
CA CYS A 67 -15.84 3.16 11.89
C CYS A 67 -16.05 2.96 13.41
N GLY A 68 -15.28 2.07 14.03
CA GLY A 68 -15.39 1.76 15.45
C GLY A 68 -14.16 1.01 15.95
N SER A 69 -14.03 0.89 17.28
CA SER A 69 -13.01 0.03 17.87
C SER A 69 -13.45 -1.43 17.82
N PRO A 70 -12.53 -2.41 17.75
CA PRO A 70 -12.87 -3.83 17.77
C PRO A 70 -13.77 -4.24 18.93
N MET A 71 -13.61 -3.61 20.11
CA MET A 71 -14.39 -3.93 21.32
C MET A 71 -15.88 -3.55 21.23
N LEU A 72 -16.23 -2.54 20.43
CA LEU A 72 -17.60 -2.02 20.38
C LEU A 72 -18.31 -2.41 19.09
N SER A 73 -17.74 -2.01 17.94
CA SER A 73 -18.42 -2.15 16.64
C SER A 73 -17.47 -2.27 15.45
N GLY A 74 -16.16 -2.24 15.68
CA GLY A 74 -15.13 -2.17 14.65
C GLY A 74 -14.60 -3.52 14.15
N MET A 75 -14.99 -4.63 14.78
CA MET A 75 -14.47 -5.96 14.43
C MET A 75 -15.32 -6.58 13.34
N THR A 76 -14.69 -7.02 12.25
CA THR A 76 -15.35 -7.78 11.17
C THR A 76 -14.85 -9.22 11.12
N ASP A 77 -15.55 -10.08 10.40
CA ASP A 77 -15.13 -11.43 10.08
C ASP A 77 -13.80 -11.47 9.32
N LEU A 78 -13.54 -10.51 8.43
CA LEU A 78 -12.24 -10.38 7.73
C LEU A 78 -11.08 -10.13 8.68
N HIS A 79 -11.27 -9.33 9.74
CA HIS A 79 -10.24 -9.13 10.77
C HIS A 79 -9.95 -10.43 11.50
N ARG A 80 -11.00 -11.17 11.92
CA ARG A 80 -10.86 -12.49 12.57
C ARG A 80 -10.19 -13.52 11.67
N GLU A 81 -10.47 -13.50 10.37
CA GLU A 81 -9.81 -14.39 9.40
C GLU A 81 -8.33 -14.05 9.26
N LEU A 82 -7.98 -12.76 9.22
CA LEU A 82 -6.60 -12.32 9.17
C LEU A 82 -5.81 -12.76 10.41
N GLU A 83 -6.34 -12.52 11.62
CA GLU A 83 -5.74 -12.94 12.90
C GLU A 83 -5.40 -14.44 12.86
N ARG A 84 -6.40 -15.29 12.60
CA ARG A 84 -6.24 -16.75 12.50
C ARG A 84 -5.21 -17.18 11.47
N ARG A 85 -5.22 -16.56 10.29
CA ARG A 85 -4.27 -16.90 9.20
C ARG A 85 -2.85 -16.49 9.55
N VAL A 86 -2.65 -15.33 10.16
CA VAL A 86 -1.34 -14.82 10.58
C VAL A 86 -0.79 -15.67 11.73
N ALA A 87 -1.61 -15.97 12.75
CA ALA A 87 -1.24 -16.86 13.85
C ALA A 87 -0.80 -18.23 13.31
N LYS A 88 -1.59 -18.84 12.41
CA LYS A 88 -1.23 -20.11 11.75
C LYS A 88 0.06 -20.01 10.94
N PHE A 89 0.25 -18.95 10.17
CA PHE A 89 1.46 -18.74 9.37
C PHE A 89 2.72 -18.61 10.25
N LEU A 90 2.61 -17.85 11.35
CA LEU A 90 3.69 -17.64 12.32
C LEU A 90 3.85 -18.79 13.32
N ARG A 91 2.96 -19.80 13.28
CA ARG A 91 2.89 -20.93 14.22
C ARG A 91 2.74 -20.46 15.67
N ARG A 92 1.82 -19.51 15.88
CA ARG A 92 1.42 -18.99 17.18
C ARG A 92 -0.05 -19.32 17.45
N GLU A 93 -0.43 -19.18 18.71
CA GLU A 93 -1.84 -19.13 19.10
C GLU A 93 -2.47 -17.84 18.57
N ASP A 94 -3.78 -17.88 18.37
CA ASP A 94 -4.59 -16.74 17.91
C ASP A 94 -5.05 -15.89 19.10
#